data_AF-F4S8G2-F1
#
_entry.id   AF-F4S8G2-F1
#
_cell.length_a   1.000
_cell.length_b   1.000
_cell.length_c   1.000
_cell.angle_alpha   90.00
_cell.angle_beta   90.00
_cell.angle_gamma   90.00
#
_symmetry.space_group_name_H-M   'P 1'
#
loop_
_entity.id
_entity.type
_entity.pdbx_description
1 polymer ?
#
loop_
_entity_poly.entity_id
_entity_poly.type
_entity_poly.pdbx_seq_one_letter_code
_entity_poly.pdbx_strand_id
1 'polypeptide(L)'
;MEEELGIMVPDGRELTAAARPAYREDWSLSSKLAYLVSQLQNKQVPLHKGLCKKTVIYTQWRCFMEWIKIGLDCHGIESGSLHGEMTPQERTLQLNRFQNNNNIEAFIVSIEAGGVGLNMTCADEVYLMDAHWNPQIVQQAIDHLHQIGQTHPVKVYHVVAGGSVEQHLFNVSQVISFQKGLHSPSSANPFFLSGTEEKSISG
;
A
#
# COMPACT_ATOMS: atom_id res chain seq x y z
N MET A 1 -31.17 4.66 -10.21
CA MET A 1 -31.33 3.90 -8.96
C MET A 1 -30.32 2.78 -9.10
N GLU A 2 -29.05 3.12 -8.90
CA GLU A 2 -27.94 2.25 -9.30
C GLU A 2 -27.41 1.55 -8.06
N GLU A 3 -27.29 0.23 -8.21
CA GLU A 3 -26.79 -0.72 -7.21
C GLU A 3 -25.39 -0.30 -6.77
N GLU A 4 -25.23 0.01 -5.49
CA GLU A 4 -23.92 -0.07 -4.86
C GLU A 4 -23.45 -1.51 -5.04
N LEU A 5 -22.50 -1.75 -5.93
CA LEU A 5 -21.84 -3.05 -6.07
C LEU A 5 -20.95 -3.25 -4.84
N GLY A 6 -21.56 -3.64 -3.71
CA GLY A 6 -20.77 -4.00 -2.55
C GLY A 6 -19.99 -5.27 -2.83
N ILE A 7 -18.74 -5.25 -2.40
CA ILE A 7 -17.82 -6.34 -2.63
C ILE A 7 -18.30 -7.50 -1.79
N MET A 8 -18.75 -8.56 -2.46
CA MET A 8 -19.21 -9.78 -1.84
C MET A 8 -17.98 -10.56 -1.32
N VAL A 9 -17.91 -10.82 -0.01
CA VAL A 9 -16.86 -11.65 0.60
C VAL A 9 -17.05 -13.13 0.23
N PRO A 10 -16.02 -13.98 0.42
CA PRO A 10 -16.13 -15.43 0.19
C PRO A 10 -17.26 -16.12 0.96
N ASP A 11 -17.73 -15.52 2.07
CA ASP A 11 -18.88 -15.95 2.87
C ASP A 11 -20.22 -15.35 2.40
N GLY A 12 -20.27 -14.77 1.19
CA GLY A 12 -21.48 -14.26 0.54
C GLY A 12 -22.04 -12.94 1.09
N ARG A 13 -21.47 -12.38 2.16
CA ARG A 13 -21.87 -11.09 2.75
C ARG A 13 -21.28 -9.91 1.97
N GLU A 14 -21.95 -8.78 2.02
CA GLU A 14 -21.50 -7.55 1.37
C GLU A 14 -20.60 -6.72 2.31
N LEU A 15 -19.44 -6.26 1.84
CA LEU A 15 -18.54 -5.37 2.59
C LEU A 15 -19.10 -3.93 2.62
N THR A 16 -20.13 -3.71 3.44
CA THR A 16 -20.67 -2.38 3.72
C THR A 16 -20.02 -1.74 4.94
N ALA A 17 -20.18 -0.44 5.13
CA ALA A 17 -19.70 0.25 6.34
C ALA A 17 -20.26 -0.37 7.64
N ALA A 18 -21.46 -0.95 7.59
CA ALA A 18 -22.10 -1.65 8.70
C ALA A 18 -21.50 -3.05 8.96
N ALA A 19 -20.85 -3.67 7.97
CA ALA A 19 -20.24 -4.99 8.09
C ALA A 19 -18.82 -4.95 8.71
N ARG A 20 -18.19 -3.77 8.77
CA ARG A 20 -16.84 -3.56 9.35
C ARG A 20 -16.63 -4.13 10.77
N PRO A 21 -17.59 -4.11 11.71
CA PRO A 21 -17.41 -4.69 13.03
C PRO A 21 -17.20 -6.21 13.00
N ALA A 22 -17.76 -6.91 12.01
CA ALA A 22 -17.69 -8.37 11.92
C ALA A 22 -16.32 -8.89 11.48
N TYR A 23 -15.51 -8.07 10.81
CA TYR A 23 -14.22 -8.45 10.24
C TYR A 23 -13.02 -7.95 11.05
N ARG A 24 -13.24 -7.53 12.29
CA ARG A 24 -12.20 -6.98 13.19
C ARG A 24 -11.06 -7.96 13.47
N GLU A 25 -11.28 -9.26 13.35
CA GLU A 25 -10.27 -10.29 13.65
C GLU A 25 -9.71 -11.00 12.40
N ASP A 26 -10.46 -11.06 11.29
CA ASP A 26 -10.09 -11.85 10.10
C ASP A 26 -8.96 -11.21 9.27
N TRP A 27 -8.83 -9.88 9.27
CA TRP A 27 -7.79 -9.20 8.48
C TRP A 27 -6.37 -9.64 8.90
N SER A 28 -6.20 -10.03 10.17
CA SER A 28 -4.92 -10.45 10.76
C SER A 28 -4.40 -11.77 10.19
N LEU A 29 -5.28 -12.56 9.55
CA LEU A 29 -4.91 -13.78 8.85
C LEU A 29 -4.07 -13.50 7.59
N SER A 30 -4.17 -12.29 7.03
CA SER A 30 -3.32 -11.87 5.92
C SER A 30 -1.94 -11.45 6.43
N SER A 31 -0.92 -12.25 6.13
CA SER A 31 0.47 -11.97 6.48
C SER A 31 0.96 -10.61 5.97
N LYS A 32 0.48 -10.17 4.80
CA LYS A 32 0.80 -8.85 4.25
C LYS A 32 0.17 -7.70 5.04
N LEU A 33 -1.11 -7.84 5.42
CA LEU A 33 -1.78 -6.81 6.22
C LEU A 33 -1.19 -6.74 7.63
N ALA A 34 -0.97 -7.89 8.26
CA ALA A 34 -0.30 -7.97 9.55
C ALA A 34 1.09 -7.30 9.52
N TYR A 35 1.88 -7.56 8.46
CA TYR A 35 3.15 -6.89 8.24
C TYR A 35 2.99 -5.36 8.09
N LEU A 36 2.10 -4.90 7.20
CA LEU A 36 1.87 -3.48 6.96
C LEU A 36 1.46 -2.74 8.25
N VAL A 37 0.47 -3.27 8.97
CA VAL A 37 -0.02 -2.70 10.23
C VAL A 37 1.11 -2.66 11.27
N SER A 38 1.87 -3.75 11.43
CA SER A 38 3.01 -3.78 12.35
C SER A 38 4.06 -2.71 12.01
N GLN A 39 4.36 -2.52 10.72
CA GLN A 39 5.30 -1.47 10.29
C GLN A 39 4.78 -0.07 10.61
N LEU A 40 3.49 0.19 10.44
CA LEU A 40 2.89 1.49 10.75
C LEU A 40 2.82 1.75 12.26
N GLN A 41 2.46 0.75 13.06
CA GLN A 41 2.45 0.87 14.52
C GLN A 41 3.84 1.15 15.10
N ASN A 42 4.88 0.47 14.57
CA ASN A 42 6.26 0.69 15.00
C ASN A 42 6.73 2.13 14.73
N LYS A 43 6.15 2.83 13.74
CA LYS A 43 6.43 4.26 13.46
C LYS A 43 5.78 5.20 14.47
N GLN A 44 4.62 4.84 15.02
CA GLN A 44 3.92 5.65 16.03
C GLN A 44 4.67 5.69 17.38
N VAL A 45 5.63 4.78 17.59
CA VAL A 45 6.44 4.78 18.81
C VAL A 45 7.29 6.06 18.88
N PRO A 46 7.24 6.85 19.97
CA PRO A 46 7.77 8.24 20.03
C PRO A 46 9.28 8.41 19.92
N LEU A 47 10.03 7.34 19.61
CA LEU A 47 11.49 7.34 19.52
C LEU A 47 12.02 8.30 18.46
N HIS A 48 11.22 8.60 17.44
CA HIS A 48 11.55 9.58 16.40
C HIS A 48 10.77 10.88 16.61
N LYS A 49 11.23 11.71 17.55
CA LYS A 49 10.77 13.10 17.71
C LYS A 49 10.83 13.84 16.36
N GLY A 50 9.67 14.08 15.74
CA GLY A 50 9.46 15.24 14.89
C GLY A 50 8.95 15.04 13.46
N LEU A 51 8.90 13.81 12.90
CA LEU A 51 8.34 13.59 11.57
C LEU A 51 7.26 12.50 11.63
N CYS A 52 5.99 12.91 11.63
CA CYS A 52 4.90 11.99 11.31
C CYS A 52 5.04 11.65 9.82
N LYS A 53 5.58 10.46 9.53
CA LYS A 53 5.89 10.05 8.15
C LYS A 53 4.64 9.53 7.48
N LYS A 54 4.02 10.40 6.69
CA LYS A 54 2.89 10.00 5.85
C LYS A 54 3.32 8.88 4.91
N THR A 55 2.49 7.87 4.83
CA THR A 55 2.75 6.65 4.07
C THR A 55 1.70 6.48 2.99
N VAL A 56 2.13 6.25 1.75
CA VAL A 56 1.24 5.87 0.64
C VAL A 56 1.24 4.36 0.49
N ILE A 57 0.07 3.77 0.30
CA ILE A 57 -0.10 2.33 0.15
C ILE A 57 -0.78 2.08 -1.20
N TYR A 58 -0.07 1.46 -2.11
CA TYR A 58 -0.56 1.10 -3.43
C TYR A 58 -1.02 -0.36 -3.46
N THR A 59 -2.17 -0.58 -4.08
CA THR A 59 -2.69 -1.91 -4.42
C THR A 59 -3.44 -1.84 -5.74
N GLN A 60 -3.43 -2.93 -6.50
CA GLN A 60 -4.27 -3.04 -7.70
C GLN A 60 -5.69 -3.52 -7.37
N TRP A 61 -5.91 -4.09 -6.18
CA TRP A 61 -7.17 -4.74 -5.82
C TRP A 61 -8.05 -3.86 -4.93
N ARG A 62 -9.24 -3.50 -5.42
CA ARG A 62 -10.21 -2.70 -4.64
C ARG A 62 -10.66 -3.37 -3.36
N CYS A 63 -10.91 -4.68 -3.41
CA CYS A 63 -11.25 -5.45 -2.22
C CYS A 63 -10.14 -5.37 -1.16
N PHE A 64 -8.87 -5.38 -1.58
CA PHE A 64 -7.74 -5.29 -0.67
C PHE A 64 -7.59 -3.90 -0.05
N MET A 65 -7.97 -2.83 -0.76
CA MET A 65 -8.03 -1.48 -0.18
C MET A 65 -8.95 -1.42 1.05
N GLU A 66 -10.13 -2.03 0.98
CA GLU A 66 -11.07 -2.08 2.10
C GLU A 66 -10.51 -2.89 3.26
N TRP A 67 -9.83 -4.01 3.00
CA TRP A 67 -9.17 -4.79 4.04
C TRP A 67 -8.03 -4.04 4.72
N ILE A 68 -7.22 -3.30 3.96
CA ILE A 68 -6.19 -2.43 4.52
C ILE A 68 -6.86 -1.40 5.43
N LYS A 69 -7.90 -0.74 4.96
CA LYS A 69 -8.63 0.27 5.74
C LYS A 69 -9.17 -0.29 7.05
N ILE A 70 -9.80 -1.47 7.02
CA ILE A 70 -10.27 -2.17 8.23
C ILE A 70 -9.10 -2.42 9.17
N GLY A 71 -7.97 -2.96 8.67
CA GLY A 71 -6.79 -3.23 9.50
C GLY A 71 -6.21 -1.97 10.15
N LEU A 72 -6.17 -0.84 9.44
CA LEU A 72 -5.72 0.45 9.96
C LEU A 72 -6.69 1.03 11.00
N ASP A 73 -8.00 1.02 10.70
CA ASP A 73 -9.05 1.51 11.61
C ASP A 73 -9.05 0.73 12.93
N CYS A 74 -8.79 -0.58 12.90
CA CYS A 74 -8.68 -1.42 14.09
C CYS A 74 -7.53 -1.00 15.03
N HIS A 75 -6.51 -0.35 14.50
CA HIS A 75 -5.34 0.14 15.24
C HIS A 75 -5.36 1.65 15.46
N GLY A 76 -6.47 2.33 15.14
CA GLY A 76 -6.60 3.77 15.31
C GLY A 76 -5.73 4.60 14.36
N ILE A 77 -5.29 4.02 13.24
CA ILE A 77 -4.50 4.73 12.23
C ILE A 77 -5.48 5.41 11.25
N GLU A 78 -5.58 6.74 11.30
CA GLU A 78 -6.45 7.46 10.38
C GLU A 78 -5.88 7.40 8.95
N SER A 79 -6.72 6.97 8.00
CA SER A 79 -6.32 6.79 6.61
C SER A 79 -7.27 7.46 5.63
N GLY A 80 -6.71 7.98 4.53
CA GLY A 80 -7.46 8.39 3.35
C GLY A 80 -7.39 7.32 2.26
N SER A 81 -8.26 7.42 1.25
CA SER A 81 -8.24 6.50 0.11
C SER A 81 -8.55 7.21 -1.19
N LEU A 82 -7.96 6.77 -2.30
CA LEU A 82 -8.22 7.26 -3.64
C LEU A 82 -8.37 6.12 -4.64
N HIS A 83 -9.44 6.16 -5.43
CA HIS A 83 -9.71 5.14 -6.42
C HIS A 83 -10.36 5.68 -7.71
N GLY A 84 -10.39 4.84 -8.74
CA GLY A 84 -10.75 5.23 -10.12
C GLY A 84 -12.19 5.73 -10.29
N GLU A 85 -13.15 5.20 -9.53
CA GLU A 85 -14.56 5.64 -9.64
C GLU A 85 -14.86 6.98 -8.95
N MET A 86 -13.95 7.52 -8.13
CA MET A 86 -14.19 8.80 -7.46
C MET A 86 -14.31 9.93 -8.48
N THR A 87 -15.22 10.87 -8.23
CA THR A 87 -15.31 12.09 -9.04
C THR A 87 -14.04 12.94 -8.89
N PRO A 88 -13.70 13.81 -9.86
CA PRO A 88 -12.54 14.70 -9.74
C PRO A 88 -12.55 15.57 -8.47
N GLN A 89 -13.74 15.99 -8.03
CA GLN A 89 -13.93 16.79 -6.81
C GLN A 89 -13.57 15.98 -5.56
N GLU A 90 -14.07 14.74 -5.44
CA GLU A 90 -13.76 13.85 -4.32
C GLU A 90 -12.28 13.51 -4.25
N ARG A 91 -11.65 13.21 -5.39
CA ARG A 91 -10.19 12.97 -5.43
C ARG A 91 -9.40 14.15 -4.89
N THR A 92 -9.78 15.36 -5.32
CA THR A 92 -9.14 16.61 -4.88
C THR A 92 -9.35 16.83 -3.38
N LEU A 93 -10.54 16.53 -2.85
CA LEU A 93 -10.84 16.63 -1.43
C LEU A 93 -10.00 15.65 -0.60
N GLN A 94 -9.95 14.38 -1.00
CA GLN A 94 -9.16 13.35 -0.31
C GLN A 94 -7.67 13.69 -0.31
N LEU A 95 -7.15 14.17 -1.45
CA LEU A 95 -5.75 14.57 -1.56
C LEU A 95 -5.42 15.78 -0.68
N ASN A 96 -6.27 16.81 -0.70
CA ASN A 96 -6.11 17.97 0.18
C ASN A 96 -6.19 17.58 1.66
N ARG A 97 -7.10 16.68 2.03
CA ARG A 97 -7.21 16.16 3.39
C ARG A 97 -5.93 15.43 3.79
N PHE A 98 -5.41 14.57 2.91
CA PHE A 98 -4.15 13.86 3.15
C PHE A 98 -2.96 14.80 3.27
N GLN A 99 -2.85 15.84 2.45
CA GLN A 99 -1.72 16.78 2.50
C GLN A 99 -1.75 17.67 3.75
N ASN A 100 -2.92 18.23 4.09
CA ASN A 100 -3.03 19.27 5.11
C ASN A 100 -3.34 18.75 6.52
N ASN A 101 -3.88 17.54 6.66
CA ASN A 101 -4.17 16.95 7.97
C ASN A 101 -2.98 16.10 8.44
N ASN A 102 -2.44 16.40 9.62
CA ASN A 102 -1.35 15.65 10.23
C ASN A 102 -1.81 14.40 10.98
N ASN A 103 -3.12 14.26 11.23
CA ASN A 103 -3.67 13.05 11.84
C ASN A 103 -3.75 11.89 10.84
N ILE A 104 -3.76 12.18 9.53
CA ILE A 104 -3.80 11.14 8.49
C ILE A 104 -2.39 10.66 8.20
N GLU A 105 -2.11 9.46 8.67
CA GLU A 105 -0.80 8.83 8.57
C GLU A 105 -0.66 7.97 7.30
N ALA A 106 -1.78 7.48 6.77
CA ALA A 106 -1.80 6.55 5.65
C ALA A 106 -2.73 7.01 4.51
N PHE A 107 -2.34 6.76 3.27
CA PHE A 107 -3.16 7.03 2.09
C PHE A 107 -3.16 5.85 1.14
N ILE A 108 -4.33 5.22 0.96
CA ILE A 108 -4.49 4.00 0.17
C ILE A 108 -4.88 4.39 -1.26
N VAL A 109 -4.10 3.97 -2.25
CA VAL A 109 -4.30 4.35 -3.64
C VAL A 109 -4.41 3.10 -4.50
N SER A 110 -5.46 3.05 -5.33
CA SER A 110 -5.52 2.05 -6.40
C SER A 110 -4.47 2.38 -7.46
N ILE A 111 -3.60 1.42 -7.81
CA ILE A 111 -2.57 1.58 -8.85
C ILE A 111 -3.17 2.06 -10.18
N GLU A 112 -4.37 1.60 -10.52
CA GLU A 112 -5.09 2.00 -11.75
C GLU A 112 -5.55 3.46 -11.71
N ALA A 113 -5.80 4.00 -10.52
CA ALA A 113 -6.09 5.42 -10.34
C ALA A 113 -4.82 6.30 -10.43
N GLY A 114 -3.63 5.69 -10.50
CA GLY A 114 -2.33 6.32 -10.63
C GLY A 114 -2.00 6.89 -12.02
N GLY A 115 -2.89 6.76 -13.01
CA GLY A 115 -2.72 7.44 -14.32
C GLY A 115 -3.00 8.94 -14.28
N VAL A 116 -3.55 9.44 -13.16
CA VAL A 116 -3.84 10.86 -12.93
C VAL A 116 -2.64 11.46 -12.21
N GLY A 117 -2.13 12.60 -12.66
CA GLY A 117 -0.95 13.26 -12.06
C GLY A 117 -1.20 13.71 -10.60
N LEU A 118 -1.11 12.77 -9.67
CA LEU A 118 -1.31 13.00 -8.24
C LEU A 118 -0.01 13.54 -7.63
N ASN A 119 -0.11 14.66 -6.90
CA ASN A 119 1.03 15.20 -6.15
C ASN A 119 0.96 14.67 -4.71
N MET A 120 1.87 13.75 -4.36
CA MET A 120 1.94 13.13 -3.03
C MET A 120 3.26 13.42 -2.33
N THR A 121 3.88 14.56 -2.61
CA THR A 121 5.17 15.02 -2.04
C THR A 121 5.20 15.10 -0.50
N CYS A 122 4.04 15.10 0.16
CA CYS A 122 3.95 15.05 1.62
C CYS A 122 4.26 13.68 2.23
N ALA A 123 4.40 12.62 1.42
CA ALA A 123 4.69 11.27 1.87
C ALA A 123 6.16 10.90 1.72
N ASP A 124 6.71 10.28 2.77
CA ASP A 124 8.12 9.86 2.81
C ASP A 124 8.28 8.37 2.51
N GLU A 125 7.19 7.61 2.52
CA GLU A 125 7.24 6.16 2.39
C GLU A 125 6.11 5.66 1.48
N VAL A 126 6.42 4.66 0.66
CA VAL A 126 5.46 3.99 -0.21
C VAL A 126 5.54 2.48 -0.06
N TYR A 127 4.40 1.84 0.13
CA TYR A 127 4.24 0.39 0.17
C TYR A 127 3.48 -0.07 -1.07
N LEU A 128 4.11 -0.91 -1.87
CA LEU A 128 3.51 -1.59 -3.02
C LEU A 128 3.07 -2.97 -2.53
N MET A 129 1.76 -3.12 -2.32
CA MET A 129 1.21 -4.32 -1.71
C MET A 129 1.02 -5.49 -2.67
N ASP A 130 1.08 -5.23 -3.96
CA ASP A 130 0.93 -6.24 -5.01
C ASP A 130 2.02 -6.07 -6.06
N ALA A 131 2.56 -7.18 -6.56
CA ALA A 131 3.44 -7.16 -7.73
C ALA A 131 2.64 -6.86 -9.01
N HIS A 132 3.19 -5.96 -9.84
CA HIS A 132 2.65 -5.62 -11.15
C HIS A 132 3.62 -6.03 -12.26
N TRP A 133 3.11 -6.69 -13.31
CA TRP A 133 3.92 -7.20 -14.42
C TRP A 133 4.56 -6.09 -15.25
N ASN A 134 3.90 -4.95 -15.35
CA ASN A 134 4.43 -3.76 -16.00
C ASN A 134 5.15 -2.87 -14.97
N PRO A 135 6.49 -2.79 -14.99
CA PRO A 135 7.24 -1.97 -14.04
C PRO A 135 7.07 -0.46 -14.26
N GLN A 136 6.67 -0.03 -15.45
CA GLN A 136 6.52 1.40 -15.77
C GLN A 136 5.39 2.03 -14.97
N ILE A 137 4.31 1.26 -14.73
CA ILE A 137 3.19 1.69 -13.89
C ILE A 137 3.65 1.86 -12.45
N VAL A 138 4.49 0.94 -11.96
CA VAL A 138 5.07 1.02 -10.61
C VAL A 138 6.00 2.23 -10.48
N GLN A 139 6.87 2.44 -11.46
CA GLN A 139 7.76 3.59 -11.48
C GLN A 139 6.97 4.91 -11.50
N GLN A 140 5.94 5.00 -12.34
CA GLN A 140 5.07 6.19 -12.38
C GLN A 140 4.38 6.45 -11.04
N ALA A 141 3.91 5.40 -10.36
CA ALA A 141 3.32 5.51 -9.03
C ALA A 141 4.35 6.02 -7.99
N ILE A 142 5.60 5.58 -8.07
CA ILE A 142 6.71 6.06 -7.24
C ILE A 142 7.03 7.53 -7.57
N ASP A 143 7.06 7.91 -8.85
CA ASP A 143 7.37 9.26 -9.32
C ASP A 143 6.41 10.33 -8.79
N HIS A 144 5.17 9.96 -8.43
CA HIS A 144 4.21 10.85 -7.76
C HIS A 144 4.65 11.33 -6.38
N LEU A 145 5.54 10.59 -5.72
CA LEU A 145 6.12 10.94 -4.43
C LEU A 145 7.46 11.68 -4.60
N HIS A 146 8.25 11.30 -5.61
CA HIS A 146 9.58 11.86 -5.89
C HIS A 146 9.57 13.23 -6.62
N GLN A 147 8.46 13.96 -6.62
CA GLN A 147 8.38 15.24 -7.33
C GLN A 147 9.29 16.34 -6.75
N ILE A 148 9.64 17.30 -7.61
CA ILE A 148 10.38 18.52 -7.25
C ILE A 148 9.60 19.26 -6.17
N GLY A 149 10.19 19.38 -4.97
CA GLY A 149 9.57 19.99 -3.79
C GLY A 149 9.53 19.08 -2.56
N GLN A 150 9.82 17.79 -2.73
CA GLN A 150 10.05 16.89 -1.59
C GLN A 150 11.41 17.18 -0.93
N THR A 151 11.43 17.34 0.39
CA THR A 151 12.64 17.65 1.18
C THR A 151 13.30 16.41 1.78
N HIS A 152 12.63 15.26 1.75
CA HIS A 152 13.06 14.01 2.38
C HIS A 152 13.20 12.91 1.32
N PRO A 153 14.05 11.89 1.56
CA PRO A 153 14.11 10.75 0.65
C PRO A 153 12.87 9.86 0.79
N VAL A 154 12.20 9.54 -0.33
CA VAL A 154 11.14 8.51 -0.34
C VAL A 154 11.76 7.13 -0.12
N LYS A 155 11.19 6.35 0.79
CA LYS A 155 11.47 4.91 0.91
C LYS A 155 10.41 4.10 0.18
N VAL A 156 10.85 3.22 -0.71
CA VAL A 156 9.98 2.32 -1.47
C VAL A 156 10.06 0.91 -0.88
N TYR A 157 8.91 0.32 -0.54
CA TYR A 157 8.80 -1.05 -0.06
C TYR A 157 7.93 -1.88 -1.01
N HIS A 158 8.50 -2.95 -1.55
CA HIS A 158 7.73 -3.97 -2.29
C HIS A 158 7.36 -5.10 -1.32
N VAL A 159 6.07 -5.28 -1.06
CA VAL A 159 5.57 -6.32 -0.15
C VAL A 159 5.16 -7.53 -0.97
N VAL A 160 6.06 -8.52 -1.04
CA VAL A 160 5.89 -9.72 -1.87
C VAL A 160 5.84 -10.95 -0.99
N ALA A 161 4.84 -11.80 -1.19
CA ALA A 161 4.76 -13.08 -0.49
C ALA A 161 5.76 -14.09 -1.10
N GLY A 162 6.71 -14.58 -0.30
CA GLY A 162 7.69 -15.59 -0.73
C GLY A 162 7.04 -16.94 -1.10
N GLY A 163 7.62 -17.64 -2.07
CA GLY A 163 7.12 -18.93 -2.57
C GLY A 163 5.81 -18.84 -3.34
N SER A 164 5.34 -17.63 -3.67
CA SER A 164 4.04 -17.41 -4.31
C SER A 164 4.15 -16.99 -5.77
N VAL A 165 3.01 -17.02 -6.48
CA VAL A 165 2.89 -16.50 -7.86
C VAL A 165 3.29 -15.02 -7.93
N GLU A 166 3.07 -14.26 -6.86
CA GLU A 166 3.47 -12.87 -6.78
C GLU A 166 4.99 -12.71 -6.83
N GLN A 167 5.74 -13.60 -6.16
CA GLN A 167 7.20 -13.57 -6.22
C GLN A 167 7.70 -13.81 -7.65
N HIS A 168 7.06 -14.74 -8.36
CA HIS A 168 7.37 -14.96 -9.77
C HIS A 168 7.08 -13.72 -10.62
N LEU A 169 5.91 -13.09 -10.43
CA LEU A 169 5.52 -11.88 -11.15
C LEU A 169 6.47 -10.71 -10.88
N PHE A 170 6.88 -10.53 -9.62
CA PHE A 170 7.87 -9.54 -9.23
C PHE A 170 9.20 -9.79 -9.94
N ASN A 171 9.71 -11.02 -9.94
CA ASN A 171 10.95 -11.37 -10.63
C ASN A 171 10.88 -11.08 -12.13
N VAL A 172 9.75 -11.39 -12.78
CA VAL A 172 9.52 -11.04 -14.20
C VAL A 172 9.56 -9.53 -14.40
N SER A 173 8.89 -8.77 -13.52
CA SER A 173 8.88 -7.30 -13.56
C SER A 173 10.29 -6.71 -13.42
N GLN A 174 11.13 -7.29 -12.56
CA GLN A 174 12.54 -6.87 -12.39
C GLN A 174 13.37 -7.12 -13.67
N VAL A 175 13.20 -8.27 -14.31
CA VAL A 175 13.88 -8.58 -15.59
C VAL A 175 13.46 -7.59 -16.68
N ILE A 176 12.17 -7.32 -16.81
CA ILE A 176 11.64 -6.34 -17.78
C ILE A 176 12.19 -4.94 -17.48
N SER A 177 12.26 -4.56 -16.20
CA SER A 177 12.80 -3.26 -15.78
C SER A 177 14.26 -3.09 -16.18
N PHE A 178 15.06 -4.14 -15.96
CA PHE A 178 16.47 -4.17 -16.34
C PHE A 178 16.65 -4.02 -17.85
N GLN A 179 15.91 -4.79 -18.66
CA GLN A 179 15.96 -4.70 -20.12
C GLN A 179 15.57 -3.31 -20.65
N LYS A 180 14.64 -2.63 -19.98
CA LYS A 180 14.19 -1.28 -20.33
C LYS A 180 15.08 -0.16 -19.77
N GLY A 181 16.14 -0.48 -19.01
CA GLY A 181 17.02 0.51 -18.40
C GLY A 181 16.34 1.35 -17.30
N LEU A 182 15.27 0.84 -16.70
CA LEU A 182 14.48 1.55 -15.68
C LEU A 182 15.09 1.47 -14.27
N HIS A 183 16.21 0.77 -14.08
CA HIS A 183 16.90 0.67 -12.78
C HIS A 183 18.27 1.35 -12.85
N SER A 184 18.48 2.32 -11.96
CA SER A 184 19.83 2.75 -11.57
C SER A 184 20.39 1.72 -10.58
N PRO A 185 21.65 1.28 -10.69
CA PRO A 185 22.22 0.20 -9.87
C PRO A 185 22.40 0.51 -8.37
N SER A 186 21.77 1.55 -7.82
CA SER A 186 22.06 2.08 -6.48
C SER A 186 21.05 1.75 -5.37
N SER A 187 19.92 1.08 -5.63
CA SER A 187 18.94 0.75 -4.57
C SER A 187 18.81 -0.75 -4.34
N ALA A 188 19.87 -1.38 -3.84
CA ALA A 188 19.74 -2.68 -3.19
C ALA A 188 18.90 -2.50 -1.91
N ASN A 189 17.65 -2.98 -1.93
CA ASN A 189 16.77 -2.93 -0.78
C ASN A 189 16.83 -4.28 -0.02
N PRO A 190 17.14 -4.30 1.29
CA PRO A 190 17.50 -5.52 2.02
C PRO A 190 16.31 -6.36 2.53
N PHE A 191 15.06 -6.03 2.17
CA PHE A 191 13.89 -6.69 2.73
C PHE A 191 13.31 -7.76 1.80
N PHE A 192 14.12 -8.79 1.55
CA PHE A 192 13.66 -10.09 1.09
C PHE A 192 13.15 -10.83 2.33
N LEU A 193 11.91 -11.34 2.33
CA LEU A 193 11.57 -12.45 3.21
C LEU A 193 12.26 -13.71 2.67
N SER A 194 13.60 -13.80 2.82
CA SER A 194 14.32 -15.06 2.76
C SER A 194 14.09 -15.78 4.09
N GLY A 195 12.91 -16.38 4.23
CA GLY A 195 12.57 -17.27 5.32
C GLY A 195 12.65 -18.73 4.87
N THR A 196 13.84 -19.18 4.44
CA THR A 196 14.23 -20.58 4.59
C THR A 196 15.20 -20.66 5.75
N GLU A 197 14.67 -20.67 6.97
CA GLU A 197 15.29 -21.46 8.03
C GLU A 197 14.56 -22.79 8.06
N GLU A 198 15.15 -23.80 7.42
CA GLU A 198 14.96 -25.18 7.83
C GLU A 198 15.39 -25.30 9.30
N LYS A 199 14.45 -25.15 10.23
CA LYS A 199 14.57 -25.84 11.51
C LYS A 199 13.94 -27.21 11.33
N SER A 200 14.81 -28.18 11.06
CA SER A 200 14.54 -29.58 11.35
C SER A 200 14.03 -29.69 12.78
N ILE A 201 12.74 -30.00 12.94
CA ILE A 201 12.24 -30.58 14.19
C ILE A 201 12.38 -32.08 14.00
N SER A 202 13.52 -32.62 14.45
CA SER A 202 13.64 -34.03 14.76
C SER A 202 13.09 -34.25 16.17
N GLY A 203 12.09 -35.12 16.31
CA GLY A 203 11.56 -35.59 17.60
C GLY A 203 10.10 -35.24 17.81
#